data_AF-A0A7U9GT82-F1
#
_entry.id   AF-A0A7U9GT82-F1
#
_cell.length_a   1.000
_cell.length_b   1.000
_cell.length_c   1.000
_cell.angle_alpha   90.00
_cell.angle_beta   90.00
_cell.angle_gamma   90.00
#
_symmetry.space_group_name_H-M   'P 1'
#
loop_
_entity.id
_entity.type
_entity.pdbx_description
1 polymer ?
#
loop_
_entity_poly.entity_id
_entity_poly.type
_entity_poly.pdbx_seq_one_letter_code
_entity_poly.pdbx_strand_id
1 'polypeptide(L)'
;MNFNESLRSAAHSGALLTQRFIAFARSEMKAFLGCALGCYLGFIILFLMKADPETATFGEFLSVIHSSLNIAGSFMAAALSVALRWLFPRK
;
A
#
# COMPACT_ATOMS: atom_id res chain seq x y z
N MET A 1 -28.44 -26.32 24.91
CA MET A 1 -27.70 -26.10 23.65
C MET A 1 -26.80 -27.30 23.44
N ASN A 2 -26.93 -27.99 22.31
CA ASN A 2 -26.16 -29.23 22.06
C ASN A 2 -24.68 -28.87 21.78
N PHE A 3 -23.75 -29.72 22.23
CA PHE A 3 -22.32 -29.56 21.97
C PHE A 3 -22.01 -29.45 20.46
N ASN A 4 -22.73 -30.23 19.63
CA ASN A 4 -22.61 -30.18 18.17
C ASN A 4 -23.05 -28.83 17.58
N GLU A 5 -24.12 -28.23 18.10
CA GLU A 5 -24.59 -26.90 17.67
C GLU A 5 -23.61 -25.81 18.08
N SER A 6 -23.00 -25.96 19.26
CA SER A 6 -21.98 -25.03 19.77
C SER A 6 -20.71 -25.08 18.91
N LEU A 7 -20.25 -26.29 18.54
CA LEU A 7 -19.13 -26.47 17.62
C LEU A 7 -19.40 -25.88 16.24
N ARG A 8 -20.60 -26.13 15.68
CA ARG A 8 -20.99 -25.59 14.37
C ARG A 8 -21.09 -24.06 14.38
N SER A 9 -21.62 -23.49 15.47
CA SER A 9 -21.67 -22.04 15.67
C SER A 9 -20.27 -21.44 15.77
N ALA A 10 -19.38 -22.03 16.57
CA ALA A 10 -17.99 -21.58 16.72
C ALA A 10 -17.22 -21.64 15.39
N ALA A 11 -17.36 -22.72 14.62
CA ALA A 11 -16.75 -22.84 13.29
C ALA A 11 -17.25 -21.78 12.31
N HIS A 12 -18.56 -21.48 12.34
CA HIS A 12 -19.15 -20.43 11.50
C HIS A 12 -18.65 -19.03 11.90
N SER A 13 -18.59 -18.73 13.20
CA SER A 13 -18.01 -17.49 13.72
C SER A 13 -16.53 -17.34 13.36
N GLY A 14 -15.74 -18.42 13.44
CA GLY A 14 -14.34 -18.44 13.04
C GLY A 14 -14.14 -18.17 11.54
N ALA A 15 -14.98 -18.76 10.69
CA ALA A 15 -14.97 -18.51 9.25
C ALA A 15 -15.31 -17.04 8.92
N LEU A 16 -16.31 -16.47 9.58
CA LEU A 16 -16.70 -15.05 9.42
C LEU A 16 -15.59 -14.09 9.84
N LEU A 17 -14.92 -14.36 10.97
CA LEU A 17 -13.77 -13.56 11.43
C LEU A 17 -12.65 -13.61 10.40
N THR A 18 -12.29 -14.81 9.94
CA THR A 18 -11.24 -15.01 8.92
C THR A 18 -11.56 -14.24 7.64
N GLN A 19 -12.80 -14.31 7.16
CA GLN A 19 -13.24 -13.57 5.97
C GLN A 19 -13.12 -12.05 6.15
N ARG A 20 -13.50 -11.53 7.34
CA ARG A 20 -13.35 -10.10 7.66
C ARG A 20 -11.88 -9.67 7.70
N PHE A 21 -11.01 -10.47 8.31
CA PHE A 21 -9.56 -10.21 8.33
C PHE A 21 -8.97 -10.20 6.92
N ILE A 22 -9.34 -11.14 6.05
CA ILE A 22 -8.89 -11.18 4.66
C ILE A 22 -9.36 -9.94 3.89
N ALA A 23 -10.64 -9.57 4.04
CA ALA A 23 -11.19 -8.39 3.37
C ALA A 23 -10.48 -7.10 3.82
N PHE A 24 -10.20 -6.99 5.12
CA PHE A 24 -9.45 -5.90 5.70
C PHE A 24 -8.01 -5.85 5.20
N ALA A 25 -7.26 -6.95 5.28
CA ALA A 25 -5.90 -7.04 4.77
C ALA A 25 -5.83 -6.67 3.28
N ARG A 26 -6.80 -7.11 2.48
CA ARG A 26 -6.90 -6.75 1.05
C ARG A 26 -7.15 -5.25 0.85
N SER A 27 -8.00 -4.63 1.66
CA SER A 27 -8.25 -3.18 1.62
C SER A 27 -6.98 -2.40 1.93
N GLU A 28 -6.27 -2.77 3.00
CA GLU A 28 -5.05 -2.10 3.42
C GLU A 28 -3.90 -2.30 2.42
N MET A 29 -3.75 -3.52 1.88
CA MET A 29 -2.78 -3.79 0.80
C MET A 29 -3.07 -2.97 -0.46
N LYS A 30 -4.34 -2.78 -0.83
CA LYS A 30 -4.69 -1.89 -1.95
C LYS A 30 -4.34 -0.45 -1.67
N ALA A 31 -4.60 0.04 -0.45
CA ALA A 31 -4.25 1.40 -0.05
C ALA A 31 -2.73 1.61 -0.05
N PHE A 32 -1.99 0.65 0.51
CA PHE A 32 -0.53 0.63 0.49
C PHE A 32 0.00 0.67 -0.94
N LEU A 33 -0.41 -0.28 -1.79
CA LEU A 33 0.08 -0.39 -3.16
C LEU A 33 -0.25 0.85 -3.98
N GLY A 34 -1.46 1.39 -3.85
CA GLY A 34 -1.88 2.61 -4.54
C GLY A 34 -1.03 3.81 -4.13
N CYS A 35 -0.74 3.97 -2.82
CA CYS A 35 0.12 5.05 -2.33
C CYS A 35 1.58 4.85 -2.77
N ALA A 36 2.12 3.64 -2.67
CA ALA A 36 3.51 3.35 -3.04
C ALA A 36 3.73 3.65 -4.53
N LEU A 37 2.84 3.15 -5.41
CA LEU A 37 2.90 3.42 -6.84
C LEU A 37 2.75 4.92 -7.14
N GLY A 38 1.80 5.59 -6.47
CA GLY A 38 1.57 7.03 -6.64
C GLY A 38 2.78 7.87 -6.25
N CYS A 39 3.39 7.61 -5.09
CA CYS A 39 4.60 8.30 -4.64
C CYS A 39 5.79 8.02 -5.55
N TYR A 40 5.96 6.78 -6.00
CA TYR A 40 7.04 6.41 -6.91
C TYR A 40 6.92 7.11 -8.27
N LEU A 41 5.73 7.11 -8.86
CA LEU A 41 5.44 7.88 -10.08
C LEU A 41 5.64 9.38 -9.85
N GLY A 42 5.29 9.89 -8.66
CA GLY A 42 5.54 11.27 -8.24
C GLY A 42 7.02 11.66 -8.33
N PHE A 43 7.94 10.80 -7.86
CA PHE A 43 9.38 11.05 -8.00
C PHE A 43 9.83 11.14 -9.46
N ILE A 44 9.29 10.28 -10.33
CA ILE A 44 9.60 10.29 -11.77
C ILE A 44 9.09 11.59 -12.42
N ILE A 45 7.86 11.99 -12.12
CA ILE A 45 7.28 13.23 -12.65
C ILE A 45 8.06 14.45 -12.16
N LEU A 46 8.43 14.48 -10.87
CA LEU A 46 9.25 15.55 -10.31
C LEU A 46 10.63 15.64 -10.97
N PHE A 47 11.25 14.51 -11.29
CA PHE A 47 12.48 14.49 -12.07
C PHE A 47 12.25 15.11 -13.44
N LEU A 48 11.24 14.67 -14.19
CA LEU A 48 10.94 15.20 -15.53
C LEU A 48 10.64 16.71 -15.51
N MET A 49 9.98 17.22 -14.47
CA MET A 49 9.70 18.65 -14.33
C MET A 49 10.93 19.50 -14.00
N LYS A 50 11.95 18.91 -13.36
CA LYS A 50 13.17 19.60 -12.94
C LYS A 50 14.34 19.37 -13.90
N ALA A 51 14.24 18.34 -14.74
CA ALA A 51 15.23 18.01 -15.73
C ALA A 51 15.35 19.16 -16.74
N ASP A 52 16.57 19.61 -16.96
CA ASP A 52 16.88 20.55 -18.02
C ASP A 52 16.83 19.81 -19.36
N PRO A 53 15.93 20.16 -20.29
CA PRO A 53 15.76 19.44 -21.55
C PRO A 53 17.01 19.45 -22.43
N GLU A 54 17.94 20.38 -22.25
CA GLU A 54 19.17 20.47 -23.04
C GLU A 54 20.26 19.50 -22.57
N THR A 55 20.21 19.09 -21.29
CA THR A 55 21.28 18.32 -20.65
C THR A 55 20.82 16.98 -20.08
N ALA A 56 19.52 16.81 -19.84
CA ALA A 56 18.96 15.62 -19.23
C ALA A 56 19.17 14.39 -20.10
N THR A 57 19.72 13.34 -19.48
CA THR A 57 20.03 12.09 -20.18
C THR A 57 19.04 10.99 -19.83
N PHE A 58 18.90 10.03 -20.75
CA PHE A 58 18.16 8.80 -20.46
C PHE A 58 18.79 8.01 -19.30
N GLY A 59 20.10 8.12 -19.08
CA GLY A 59 20.79 7.48 -17.95
C GLY A 59 20.35 8.04 -16.59
N GLU A 60 20.16 9.36 -16.49
CA GLU A 60 19.62 9.99 -15.27
C GLU A 60 18.19 9.57 -15.00
N PHE A 61 17.37 9.47 -16.04
CA PHE A 61 16.01 8.93 -15.93
C PHE A 61 16.02 7.49 -15.39
N LEU A 62 16.87 6.62 -15.94
CA LEU A 62 17.02 5.24 -15.44
C LEU A 62 17.52 5.20 -13.99
N SER A 63 18.42 6.11 -13.61
CA SER A 63 18.91 6.23 -12.23
C SER A 63 17.78 6.57 -11.27
N VAL A 64 16.85 7.44 -11.65
CA VAL A 64 15.68 7.79 -10.82
C VAL A 64 14.70 6.63 -10.69
N ILE A 65 14.45 5.90 -11.78
CA ILE A 65 13.58 4.71 -11.77
C ILE A 65 14.19 3.60 -10.90
N HIS A 66 15.47 3.28 -11.10
CA HIS A 66 16.12 2.20 -10.35
C HIS A 66 16.66 2.62 -8.98
N SER A 67 16.40 3.86 -8.56
CA SER A 67 16.83 4.37 -7.26
C SER A 67 16.14 3.61 -6.13
N SER A 68 16.93 2.83 -5.40
CA SER A 68 16.49 2.14 -4.18
C SER A 68 15.96 3.11 -3.12
N LEU A 69 16.48 4.35 -3.09
CA LEU A 69 16.03 5.39 -2.17
C LEU A 69 14.61 5.87 -2.50
N ASN A 70 14.29 6.05 -3.79
CA ASN A 70 12.94 6.46 -4.23
C ASN A 70 11.91 5.36 -3.96
N ILE A 71 12.33 4.10 -4.16
CA ILE A 71 11.51 2.92 -3.86
C ILE A 71 11.25 2.83 -2.35
N ALA A 72 12.30 2.93 -1.53
CA ALA A 72 12.19 2.90 -0.07
C ALA A 72 11.33 4.06 0.46
N GLY A 73 11.52 5.28 -0.06
CA GLY A 73 10.72 6.45 0.26
C GLY A 73 9.23 6.24 -0.03
N SER A 74 8.92 5.65 -1.19
CA SER A 74 7.56 5.31 -1.59
C SER A 74 6.92 4.27 -0.67
N PHE A 75 7.66 3.25 -0.23
CA PHE A 75 7.18 2.27 0.74
C PHE A 75 6.97 2.85 2.13
N MET A 76 7.87 3.73 2.61
CA MET A 76 7.68 4.42 3.88
C MET A 76 6.44 5.32 3.85
N ALA A 77 6.24 6.07 2.77
CA ALA A 77 5.05 6.90 2.59
C ALA A 77 3.76 6.06 2.55
N ALA A 78 3.79 4.92 1.87
CA ALA A 78 2.66 4.00 1.83
C ALA A 78 2.35 3.37 3.19
N ALA A 79 3.36 2.95 3.95
CA ALA A 79 3.20 2.43 5.30
C ALA A 79 2.60 3.50 6.23
N LEU A 80 3.10 4.74 6.14
CA LEU A 80 2.56 5.86 6.89
C LEU A 80 1.10 6.17 6.51
N SER A 81 0.77 6.11 5.22
CA SER A 81 -0.60 6.31 4.72
C SER A 81 -1.59 5.28 5.30
N VAL A 82 -1.20 4.00 5.34
CA VAL A 82 -1.97 2.93 5.98
C VAL A 82 -2.12 3.19 7.48
N ALA A 83 -1.01 3.51 8.18
CA ALA A 83 -1.04 3.80 9.61
C ALA A 83 -1.97 4.98 9.95
N LEU A 84 -1.92 6.06 9.15
CA LEU A 84 -2.80 7.20 9.32
C LEU A 84 -4.26 6.86 9.04
N ARG A 85 -4.56 6.01 8.05
CA ARG A 85 -5.92 5.53 7.79
C ARG A 85 -6.49 4.73 8.97
N TRP A 86 -5.65 3.95 9.65
CA TRP A 86 -6.03 3.24 10.87
C TRP A 86 -6.27 4.17 12.06
N LEU A 87 -5.41 5.18 12.23
CA LEU A 87 -5.52 6.16 13.33
C LEU A 87 -6.70 7.11 13.14
N PHE A 88 -7.01 7.46 11.89
CA PHE A 88 -8.10 8.37 11.52
C PHE A 88 -9.07 7.68 10.56
N PRO A 89 -9.84 6.69 11.04
CA PRO A 89 -10.82 6.02 10.19
C PRO A 89 -11.85 7.05 9.74
N ARG A 90 -11.97 7.23 8.41
CA ARG A 90 -13.03 8.05 7.82
C ARG A 90 -14.37 7.40 8.20
N LYS A 91 -15.19 8.16 8.95
CA LYS A 91 -16.57 7.80 9.30
C LYS A 91 -17.42 7.58 8.06
#